data_AF-A0A258RA89-F1
#
_entry.id   AF-A0A258RA89-F1
#
_cell.length_a   1.000
_cell.length_b   1.000
_cell.length_c   1.000
_cell.angle_alpha   90.00
_cell.angle_beta   90.00
_cell.angle_gamma   90.00
#
_symmetry.space_group_name_H-M   'P 1'
#
loop_
_entity.id
_entity.type
_entity.pdbx_description
1 polymer ?
#
loop_
_entity_poly.entity_id
_entity_poly.type
_entity_poly.pdbx_seq_one_letter_code
_entity_poly.pdbx_strand_id
1 'polypeptide(L)'
;MRPSPHDIDHELVSAWKVAASVLGLQLVAPYLLDIADGTAIWVEGFLPDFGGSRGMIFRGISCSAPPTDLYVSLISDAYRQFDRARFVETLSDWGWYGAADERPGWLTATGS
;
A
#
# COMPACT_ATOMS: atom_id res chain seq x y z
N MET A 1 16.70 18.16 -7.43
CA MET A 1 16.40 17.21 -8.52
C MET A 1 15.10 16.52 -8.14
N ARG A 2 14.06 16.52 -8.99
CA ARG A 2 12.84 15.76 -8.67
C ARG A 2 13.13 14.27 -8.92
N PRO A 3 12.81 13.36 -7.99
CA PRO A 3 13.01 11.93 -8.22
C PRO A 3 12.18 11.48 -9.42
N SER A 4 12.78 10.67 -10.30
CA SER A 4 12.12 10.16 -11.49
C SER A 4 11.35 8.87 -11.14
N PRO A 5 10.12 8.67 -11.65
CA PRO A 5 9.32 7.48 -11.35
C PRO A 5 9.79 6.20 -12.06
N HIS A 6 11.01 6.13 -12.58
CA HIS A 6 11.50 4.97 -13.35
C HIS A 6 11.57 3.67 -12.53
N ASP A 7 11.63 3.76 -11.20
CA ASP A 7 11.75 2.60 -10.31
C ASP A 7 10.38 2.09 -9.82
N ILE A 8 9.28 2.52 -10.44
CA ILE A 8 7.91 2.08 -10.10
C ILE A 8 7.48 0.90 -10.96
N ASP A 9 7.03 -0.16 -10.29
CA ASP A 9 6.34 -1.27 -10.94
C ASP A 9 4.91 -0.86 -11.35
N HIS A 10 4.72 -0.51 -12.62
CA HIS A 10 3.45 -0.04 -13.14
C HIS A 10 2.34 -1.12 -13.16
N GLU A 11 2.69 -2.40 -13.26
CA GLU A 11 1.70 -3.48 -13.24
C GLU A 11 1.16 -3.65 -11.81
N LEU A 12 2.06 -3.59 -10.82
CA LEU A 12 1.71 -3.60 -9.41
C LEU A 12 0.81 -2.40 -9.06
N VAL A 13 1.20 -1.18 -9.46
CA VAL A 13 0.38 0.03 -9.27
C VAL A 13 -1.02 -0.14 -9.89
N SER A 14 -1.10 -0.68 -11.09
CA SER A 14 -2.37 -0.86 -11.80
C SER A 14 -3.29 -1.85 -11.09
N ALA A 15 -2.77 -2.98 -10.64
CA ALA A 15 -3.53 -3.97 -9.88
C ALA A 15 -4.03 -3.41 -8.54
N TRP A 16 -3.21 -2.65 -7.82
CA TRP A 16 -3.63 -2.00 -6.57
C TRP A 16 -4.67 -0.90 -6.78
N LYS A 17 -4.63 -0.16 -7.90
CA LYS A 17 -5.72 0.77 -8.27
C LYS A 17 -7.03 0.04 -8.52
N VAL A 18 -6.99 -1.10 -9.21
CA VAL A 18 -8.18 -1.95 -9.40
C VAL A 18 -8.70 -2.43 -8.05
N ALA A 19 -7.81 -2.95 -7.18
CA ALA A 19 -8.18 -3.39 -5.85
C ALA A 19 -8.84 -2.27 -5.03
N ALA A 20 -8.24 -1.08 -5.02
CA ALA A 20 -8.77 0.08 -4.31
C ALA A 20 -10.18 0.46 -4.80
N SER A 21 -10.40 0.46 -6.12
CA SER A 21 -11.71 0.73 -6.69
C SER A 21 -12.74 -0.35 -6.35
N VAL A 22 -12.36 -1.63 -6.38
CA VAL A 22 -13.29 -2.76 -6.15
C VAL A 22 -13.61 -2.94 -4.67
N LEU A 23 -12.63 -2.72 -3.80
CA LEU A 23 -12.75 -2.93 -2.35
C LEU A 23 -13.12 -1.65 -1.59
N GLY A 24 -13.13 -0.49 -2.25
CA GLY A 24 -13.45 0.79 -1.62
C GLY A 24 -12.34 1.29 -0.70
N LEU A 25 -11.08 1.17 -1.11
CA LEU A 25 -9.92 1.62 -0.34
C LEU A 25 -9.54 3.05 -0.73
N GLN A 26 -9.04 3.82 0.25
CA GLN A 26 -8.22 4.99 -0.06
C GLN A 26 -6.82 4.51 -0.47
N LEU A 27 -6.38 4.91 -1.66
CA LEU A 27 -5.05 4.59 -2.19
C LEU A 27 -4.47 5.82 -2.89
N VAL A 28 -3.24 6.17 -2.53
CA VAL A 28 -2.43 7.13 -3.31
C VAL A 28 -1.37 6.33 -4.06
N ALA A 29 -1.45 6.30 -5.39
CA ALA A 29 -0.56 5.49 -6.22
C ALA A 29 -0.31 6.09 -7.62
N PRO A 30 0.95 6.18 -8.08
CA PRO A 30 2.17 6.05 -7.26
C PRO A 30 2.23 7.16 -6.19
N TYR A 31 2.96 6.93 -5.11
CA TYR A 31 3.11 7.88 -4.01
C TYR A 31 4.54 8.39 -3.93
N LEU A 32 4.71 9.71 -3.75
CA LEU A 32 6.01 10.31 -3.51
C LEU A 32 6.20 10.42 -1.99
N LEU A 33 7.03 9.54 -1.44
CA LEU A 33 7.33 9.50 -0.01
C LEU A 33 8.47 10.46 0.30
N ASP A 34 8.20 11.43 1.18
CA ASP A 34 9.23 12.26 1.79
C ASP A 34 9.93 11.52 2.93
N ILE A 35 11.26 11.56 2.94
CA ILE A 35 12.12 10.91 3.93
C ILE A 35 12.76 11.99 4.81
N ALA A 36 13.10 11.63 6.06
CA ALA A 36 13.57 12.54 7.10
C ALA A 36 14.83 13.35 6.73
N ASP A 37 15.64 12.89 5.77
CA ASP A 37 16.83 13.57 5.27
C ASP A 37 16.52 14.64 4.19
N GLY A 38 15.24 14.85 3.87
CA GLY A 38 14.78 15.76 2.81
C GLY A 38 14.82 15.13 1.42
N THR A 39 15.16 13.85 1.30
CA THR A 39 15.05 13.08 0.05
C THR A 39 13.60 12.64 -0.16
N ALA A 40 13.19 12.51 -1.41
CA ALA A 40 11.90 11.94 -1.77
C ALA A 40 12.07 10.70 -2.66
N ILE A 41 11.31 9.65 -2.39
CA ILE A 41 11.37 8.37 -3.10
C ILE A 41 9.97 8.01 -3.62
N TRP A 42 9.88 7.61 -4.89
CA TRP A 42 8.64 7.06 -5.43
C TRP A 42 8.43 5.64 -4.92
N VAL A 43 7.23 5.39 -4.41
CA VAL A 43 6.74 4.06 -4.00
C VAL A 43 5.43 3.73 -4.72
N GLU A 44 5.15 2.44 -4.84
CA GLU A 44 4.05 1.94 -5.66
C GLU A 44 2.69 2.33 -5.08
N GLY A 45 2.56 2.38 -3.76
CA GLY A 45 1.39 2.99 -3.17
C GLY A 45 1.46 3.24 -1.68
N PHE A 46 0.53 4.09 -1.23
CA PHE A 46 0.29 4.44 0.15
C PHE A 46 -1.19 4.20 0.50
N LEU A 47 -1.42 3.47 1.58
CA LEU A 47 -2.73 3.17 2.15
C LEU A 47 -2.82 3.89 3.51
N PRO A 48 -3.54 5.01 3.62
CA PRO A 48 -3.59 5.81 4.85
C PRO A 48 -4.26 5.07 6.01
N ASP A 49 -5.19 4.16 5.72
CA ASP A 49 -6.04 3.52 6.71
C ASP A 49 -5.56 2.12 7.13
N PHE A 50 -4.36 1.69 6.71
CA PHE A 50 -3.83 0.35 6.94
C PHE A 50 -2.43 0.34 7.57
N GLY A 51 -2.08 -0.77 8.23
CA GLY A 51 -0.74 -1.03 8.79
C GLY A 51 -0.45 -0.33 10.11
N GLY A 52 -0.88 0.93 10.28
CA GLY A 52 -0.76 1.67 11.53
C GLY A 52 -1.46 3.03 11.48
N SER A 53 -1.40 3.79 12.57
CA SER A 53 -2.07 5.10 12.70
C SER A 53 -1.57 6.19 11.75
N ARG A 54 -0.46 5.94 11.03
CA ARG A 54 0.10 6.83 10.02
C ARG A 54 -0.03 6.28 8.60
N GLY A 55 -0.77 5.18 8.45
CA GLY A 55 -0.85 4.41 7.22
C GLY A 55 0.39 3.57 6.96
N MET A 56 0.41 3.00 5.76
CA MET A 56 1.51 2.17 5.30
C MET A 56 1.80 2.37 3.82
N ILE A 57 3.02 2.07 3.42
CA ILE A 57 3.41 2.00 2.02
C ILE A 57 3.64 0.55 1.60
N PHE A 58 3.53 0.29 0.31
CA PHE A 58 3.98 -0.96 -0.28
C PHE A 58 4.88 -0.71 -1.48
N ARG A 59 5.81 -1.64 -1.71
CA ARG A 59 6.72 -1.67 -2.86
C ARG A 59 6.88 -3.07 -3.42
N GLY A 60 7.29 -3.20 -4.68
CA GLY A 60 7.67 -4.50 -5.24
C GLY A 60 8.82 -5.13 -4.45
N ILE A 61 8.82 -6.45 -4.30
CA ILE A 61 9.80 -7.20 -3.50
C ILE A 61 11.25 -7.08 -4.01
N SER A 62 11.42 -6.70 -5.29
CA SER A 62 12.72 -6.42 -5.89
C SER A 62 13.31 -5.06 -5.48
N CYS A 63 12.51 -4.18 -4.88
CA CYS A 63 12.94 -2.86 -4.42
C CYS A 63 13.47 -2.91 -2.98
N SER A 64 14.35 -1.97 -2.65
CA SER A 64 14.73 -1.73 -1.25
C SER A 64 13.60 -1.05 -0.49
N ALA A 65 13.43 -1.46 0.78
CA ALA A 65 12.55 -0.75 1.70
C ALA A 65 13.13 0.66 1.96
N PRO A 66 12.32 1.73 1.82
CA PRO A 66 12.79 3.07 2.10
C PRO A 66 12.98 3.26 3.63
N PRO A 67 13.94 4.08 4.06
CA PRO A 67 14.13 4.39 5.47
C PRO A 67 13.04 5.36 5.96
N THR A 68 11.88 4.82 6.35
CA THR A 68 10.70 5.57 6.82
C THR A 68 10.23 5.03 8.17
N ASP A 69 9.45 5.85 8.88
CA ASP A 69 8.75 5.51 10.11
C ASP A 69 7.33 4.97 9.86
N LEU A 70 6.90 4.92 8.60
CA LEU A 70 5.70 4.22 8.17
C LEU A 70 5.91 2.71 8.16
N TYR A 71 4.83 1.95 8.27
CA TYR A 71 4.86 0.53 7.97
C TYR A 71 5.18 0.32 6.48
N VAL A 72 6.08 -0.61 6.19
CA VAL A 72 6.50 -0.95 4.83
C VAL A 72 6.22 -2.43 4.58
N SER A 73 5.50 -2.72 3.50
CA SER A 73 5.37 -4.07 2.98
C SER A 73 6.07 -4.21 1.62
N LEU A 74 6.92 -5.22 1.50
CA LEU A 74 7.51 -5.62 0.23
C LEU A 74 6.67 -6.76 -0.35
N ILE A 75 5.95 -6.47 -1.43
CA ILE A 75 4.96 -7.38 -2.00
C ILE A 75 5.47 -8.05 -3.27
N SER A 76 5.15 -9.33 -3.42
CA SER A 76 5.65 -10.15 -4.52
C SER A 76 4.95 -9.83 -5.85
N ASP A 77 5.54 -10.32 -6.94
CA ASP A 77 5.00 -10.18 -8.30
C ASP A 77 3.59 -10.78 -8.46
N ALA A 78 3.16 -11.65 -7.55
CA ALA A 78 1.80 -12.21 -7.54
C ALA A 78 0.70 -11.14 -7.34
N TYR A 79 1.07 -9.92 -6.94
CA TYR A 79 0.15 -8.79 -6.79
C TYR A 79 0.08 -7.89 -8.03
N ARG A 80 0.78 -8.22 -9.13
CA ARG A 80 0.66 -7.52 -10.43
C ARG A 80 -0.68 -7.78 -11.14
N GLN A 81 -1.46 -8.74 -10.65
CA GLN A 81 -2.82 -8.99 -11.09
C GLN A 81 -3.74 -8.98 -9.88
N PHE A 82 -4.89 -8.30 -10.00
CA PHE A 82 -5.89 -8.28 -8.95
C PHE A 82 -6.51 -9.68 -8.78
N ASP A 83 -6.28 -10.26 -7.62
CA ASP A 83 -7.00 -11.43 -7.11
C ASP A 83 -7.69 -11.02 -5.82
N ARG A 84 -9.03 -11.04 -5.82
CA ARG A 84 -9.78 -10.48 -4.69
C ARG A 84 -9.45 -11.15 -3.36
N ALA A 85 -9.32 -12.48 -3.34
CA ALA A 85 -9.08 -13.23 -2.11
C ALA A 85 -7.71 -12.87 -1.51
N ARG A 86 -6.66 -12.90 -2.33
CA ARG A 86 -5.30 -12.56 -1.92
C ARG A 86 -5.18 -11.12 -1.40
N PHE A 87 -5.81 -10.16 -2.07
CA PHE A 87 -5.77 -8.76 -1.63
C PHE A 87 -6.52 -8.57 -0.32
N VAL A 88 -7.70 -9.19 -0.15
CA VAL A 88 -8.46 -9.13 1.10
C VAL A 88 -7.70 -9.77 2.25
N GLU A 89 -7.08 -10.94 2.05
CA GLU A 89 -6.24 -11.61 3.04
C GLU A 89 -5.10 -10.70 3.50
N THR A 90 -4.35 -10.15 2.54
CA THR A 90 -3.23 -9.22 2.82
C THR A 90 -3.67 -7.98 3.57
N LEU A 91 -4.77 -7.36 3.16
CA LEU A 91 -5.32 -6.17 3.83
C LEU A 91 -5.83 -6.49 5.24
N SER A 92 -6.32 -7.71 5.45
CA SER A 92 -6.73 -8.21 6.77
C SER A 92 -5.52 -8.37 7.68
N ASP A 93 -4.41 -8.91 7.17
CA ASP A 93 -3.16 -9.06 7.90
C ASP A 93 -2.51 -7.72 8.23
N TRP A 94 -2.58 -6.75 7.31
CA TRP A 94 -2.08 -5.39 7.56
C TRP A 94 -2.92 -4.64 8.60
N GLY A 95 -4.21 -4.98 8.71
CA GLY A 95 -5.12 -4.42 9.68
C GLY A 95 -5.58 -2.99 9.37
N TRP A 96 -6.78 -2.66 9.86
CA TRP A 96 -7.42 -1.36 9.66
C TRP A 96 -7.18 -0.41 10.83
N TYR A 97 -6.81 0.82 10.50
CA TYR A 97 -6.52 1.92 11.41
C TYR A 97 -7.26 3.21 11.06
N GLY A 98 -8.07 3.22 10.00
CA GLY A 98 -8.98 4.33 9.68
C GLY A 98 -10.18 4.43 10.62
N ALA A 99 -11.11 5.35 10.32
CA ALA A 99 -12.30 5.54 11.14
C ALA A 99 -13.16 4.26 11.21
N ALA A 100 -13.78 4.00 12.36
CA ALA A 100 -14.51 2.75 12.59
C ALA A 100 -15.77 2.63 11.69
N ASP A 101 -16.39 3.76 11.35
CA ASP A 101 -17.55 3.87 10.45
C ASP A 101 -17.17 3.81 8.96
N GLU A 102 -15.90 4.03 8.62
CA GLU A 102 -15.36 3.88 7.26
C GLU A 102 -14.79 2.48 7.01
N ARG A 103 -14.72 1.62 8.03
CA ARG A 103 -14.18 0.27 7.91
C ARG A 103 -14.99 -0.56 6.91
N PRO A 104 -14.36 -1.09 5.85
CA PRO A 104 -15.09 -1.87 4.84
C PRO A 104 -15.70 -3.15 5.43
N GLY A 105 -16.96 -3.45 5.08
CA GLY A 105 -17.68 -4.61 5.61
C GLY A 105 -17.10 -5.98 5.22
N TRP A 106 -16.25 -6.05 4.20
CA TRP A 106 -15.53 -7.27 3.83
C TRP A 106 -14.32 -7.54 4.74
N LEU A 107 -13.85 -6.53 5.48
CA LEU A 107 -12.72 -6.63 6.38
C LEU A 107 -13.21 -7.15 7.74
N THR A 108 -13.50 -8.44 7.80
CA THR A 108 -13.81 -9.12 9.05
C THR A 108 -12.66 -8.96 10.03
N ALA A 109 -12.94 -8.56 11.27
CA ALA A 109 -11.93 -8.54 12.31
C ALA A 109 -11.34 -9.95 12.47
N THR A 110 -10.13 -10.15 11.98
CA THR A 110 -9.33 -11.31 12.35
C THR A 110 -9.04 -11.15 13.84
N GLY A 111 -9.76 -11.95 14.63
CA GLY A 111 -9.62 -11.97 16.07
C GLY A 111 -8.19 -12.29 16.47
N SER A 112 -7.74 -11.61 17.51
CA SER A 112 -6.79 -12.14 18.48
C SER A 112 -7.30 -11.75 19.86
#